data_AF-A0A3M5SWU6-F1
#
_entry.id   AF-A0A3M5SWU6-F1
#
_cell.length_a   1.000
_cell.length_b   1.000
_cell.length_c   1.000
_cell.angle_alpha   90.00
_cell.angle_beta   90.00
_cell.angle_gamma   90.00
#
_symmetry.space_group_name_H-M   'P 1'
#
loop_
_entity.id
_entity.type
_entity.pdbx_description
1 polymer ?
#
loop_
_entity_poly.entity_id
_entity_poly.type
_entity_poly.pdbx_seq_one_letter_code
_entity_poly.pdbx_strand_id
1 'polypeptide(L)' 'MENSMNSQPLRVGIGGPVGSGKTALTLALCLALRERYNLAVVTNDIYTREDA' A
#
# COMPACT_ATOMS: atom_id res chain seq x y z
N MET A 1 15.93 3.48 -28.82
CA MET A 1 16.65 3.45 -27.53
C MET A 1 15.65 2.97 -26.49
N GLU A 2 15.56 1.66 -26.33
CA GLU A 2 14.65 1.04 -25.37
C GLU A 2 15.41 0.91 -24.06
N ASN A 3 15.11 1.80 -23.11
CA ASN A 3 15.63 1.67 -21.75
C ASN A 3 14.91 0.49 -21.11
N SER A 4 15.48 -0.70 -21.26
CA SER A 4 15.16 -1.87 -20.47
C SER A 4 15.53 -1.59 -19.01
N MET A 5 14.62 -0.94 -18.28
CA MET A 5 14.67 -0.94 -16.83
C MET A 5 13.77 -2.06 -16.36
N ASN A 6 14.39 -3.20 -16.09
CA ASN A 6 13.86 -4.27 -15.25
C ASN A 6 13.78 -3.77 -13.78
N SER A 7 13.15 -2.61 -13.58
CA SER A 7 12.96 -1.94 -12.31
C SER A 7 11.81 -2.65 -11.62
N GLN A 8 12.13 -3.64 -10.80
CA GLN A 8 11.12 -4.18 -9.90
C GLN A 8 10.52 -3.03 -9.09
N PRO A 9 9.19 -2.90 -9.01
CA PRO A 9 8.56 -1.86 -8.22
C PRO A 9 9.02 -1.98 -6.77
N LEU A 10 9.25 -0.85 -6.11
CA LEU A 10 9.50 -0.82 -4.67
C LEU A 10 8.30 -1.44 -3.95
N ARG A 11 8.55 -2.47 -3.13
CA ARG A 11 7.52 -3.12 -2.30
C ARG A 11 7.77 -2.73 -0.85
N VAL A 12 6.74 -2.23 -0.19
CA VAL A 12 6.80 -1.81 1.23
C VAL A 12 5.73 -2.58 1.99
N GLY A 13 6.14 -3.28 3.06
CA GLY A 13 5.22 -3.95 4.00
C GLY A 13 5.00 -3.11 5.25
N ILE A 14 3.76 -3.03 5.72
CA ILE A 14 3.39 -2.31 6.95
C ILE A 14 2.92 -3.32 7.99
N GLY A 15 3.76 -3.57 9.01
CA GLY A 15 3.48 -4.50 10.10
C GLY A 15 3.13 -3.79 11.41
N GLY A 16 2.46 -4.50 12.33
CA GLY A 16 2.08 -3.99 13.65
C GLY A 16 0.87 -4.73 14.26
N PRO A 17 0.65 -4.63 15.58
CA PRO A 17 -0.48 -5.25 16.28
C PRO A 17 -1.86 -4.85 15.73
N VAL A 18 -2.91 -5.58 16.10
CA VAL A 18 -4.30 -5.17 15.81
C VAL A 18 -4.56 -3.80 16.45
N GLY A 19 -5.25 -2.90 15.73
CA GLY A 19 -5.54 -1.55 16.21
C GLY A 19 -4.39 -0.53 16.06
N SER A 20 -3.19 -0.92 15.60
CA SER A 20 -2.04 -0.01 15.49
C SER A 20 -2.11 0.99 14.31
N GLY A 21 -3.25 1.05 13.60
CA GLY A 21 -3.46 2.01 12.51
C GLY A 21 -2.78 1.68 11.18
N LYS A 22 -2.39 0.42 10.92
CA LYS A 22 -1.74 0.01 9.65
C LYS A 22 -2.50 0.48 8.41
N THR A 23 -3.81 0.22 8.35
CA THR A 23 -4.68 0.61 7.23
C THR A 23 -4.78 2.13 7.09
N ALA A 24 -4.83 2.87 8.21
CA ALA A 24 -4.83 4.33 8.21
C ALA A 24 -3.50 4.91 7.68
N LEU A 25 -2.37 4.30 8.07
CA LEU A 25 -1.06 4.68 7.54
C LEU A 25 -0.95 4.39 6.04
N THR A 26 -1.42 3.24 5.58
CA THR A 26 -1.47 2.91 4.14
C THR A 26 -2.25 3.98 3.36
N LEU A 27 -3.43 4.38 3.85
CA LEU A 27 -4.22 5.43 3.21
C LEU A 27 -3.48 6.78 3.18
N ALA A 28 -2.88 7.20 4.30
CA ALA A 28 -2.14 8.45 4.38
C ALA A 28 -0.94 8.48 3.40
N LEU A 29 -0.21 7.36 3.30
CA LEU A 29 0.88 7.22 2.33
C LEU A 29 0.38 7.30 0.89
N CYS A 30 -0.71 6.61 0.57
CA CYS A 30 -1.30 6.68 -0.77
C CYS A 30 -1.71 8.11 -1.14
N LEU A 31 -2.39 8.83 -0.25
CA LEU A 31 -2.79 10.22 -0.50
C LEU A 31 -1.60 11.15 -0.68
N ALA A 32 -0.53 10.97 0.11
CA ALA A 32 0.67 11.79 0.02
C ALA A 32 1.52 11.52 -1.25
N LEU A 33 1.46 10.29 -1.77
CA LEU A 33 2.39 9.82 -2.81
C LEU A 33 1.75 9.66 -4.20
N ARG A 34 0.41 9.61 -4.29
CA ARG A 34 -0.33 9.36 -5.55
C ARG A 34 -0.06 10.34 -6.68
N GLU A 35 0.33 11.57 -6.37
CA GLU A 35 0.66 12.59 -7.39
C GLU A 35 2.07 12.44 -7.95
N ARG A 36 2.93 11.65 -7.29
CA ARG A 36 4.35 11.52 -7.65
C ARG A 36 4.73 10.14 -8.16
N TYR A 37 3.95 9.12 -7.81
CA TYR A 37 4.27 7.72 -8.11
C TYR A 37 3.04 6.96 -8.59
N ASN A 38 3.28 5.99 -9.48
CA ASN A 38 2.29 4.99 -9.83
C ASN A 38 2.21 3.99 -8.67
N LEU A 39 1.11 4.03 -7.91
CA LEU A 39 0.92 3.24 -6.69
C LEU A 39 -0.11 2.15 -6.88
N ALA A 40 0.14 1.01 -6.24
CA ALA A 40 -0.82 -0.06 -6.04
C ALA A 40 -0.74 -0.53 -4.59
N VAL A 41 -1.89 -0.85 -4.00
CA VAL A 41 -1.99 -1.42 -2.65
C VAL A 41 -2.52 -2.83 -2.77
N VAL A 42 -1.80 -3.78 -2.18
CA VAL A 42 -2.28 -5.15 -1.98
C VAL A 42 -2.57 -5.30 -0.49
N THR A 43 -3.83 -5.55 -0.16
CA THR A 43 -4.26 -5.79 1.20
C THR A 43 -5.14 -7.03 1.23
N ASN A 44 -4.92 -7.89 2.21
CA ASN A 44 -5.80 -9.02 2.51
C ASN A 44 -6.92 -8.61 3.49
N ASP A 45 -7.00 -7.32 3.83
CA ASP A 45 -7.95 -6.73 4.77
C ASP A 45 -9.31 -6.54 4.09
N ILE A 46 -9.92 -7.62 3.58
CA ILE A 46 -11.34 -7.61 3.21
C ILE A 46 -12.12 -7.76 4.52
N TYR A 47 -12.25 -6.67 5.26
CA TYR A 47 -13.30 -6.57 6.29
C TYR A 47 -14.64 -6.49 5.57
N THR A 48 -15.29 -7.64 5.41
CA THR A 48 -16.74 -7.62 5.23
C THR A 48 -17.38 -7.22 6.56
N ARG A 49 -18.56 -6.58 6.50
CA ARG A 49 -19.27 -6.04 7.68
C ARG A 49 -19.66 -7.08 8.75
N GLU A 50 -19.32 -8.35 8.54
CA GLU A 50 -19.71 -9.50 9.36
C GLU A 50 -18.67 -9.85 10.43
N ASP A 51 -17.44 -9.32 10.36
CA ASP A 51 -16.38 -9.60 11.33
C ASP A 51 -16.25 -8.52 12.43
N ALA A 52 -17.39 -7.99 12.89
CA ALA A 52 -17.49 -7.08 14.04
C ALA A 52 -18.31 -7.69 15.18
#